data_AF-A0A496BRX9-F1
#
_entry.id   AF-A0A496BRX9-F1
#
_cell.length_a   1.000
_cell.length_b   1.000
_cell.length_c   1.000
_cell.angle_alpha   90.00
_cell.angle_beta   90.00
_cell.angle_gamma   90.00
#
_symmetry.space_group_name_H-M   'P 1'
#
loop_
_entity.id
_entity.type
_entity.pdbx_description
1 polymer ?
#
loop_
_entity_poly.entity_id
_entity_poly.type
_entity_poly.pdbx_seq_one_letter_code
_entity_poly.pdbx_strand_id
1 'polypeptide(L)' 'MNAFERNVKRIGDCALAFLALIVFSPLFLLCYIAVKREDGGPAIFRQERIGRFGRPFNI' A
#
# COMPACT_ATOMS: atom_id res chain seq x y z
N MET A 1 20.84 8.18 9.46
CA MET A 1 19.56 8.29 10.19
C MET A 1 19.68 7.65 11.56
N ASN A 2 19.63 8.48 12.59
CA ASN A 2 19.67 8.04 13.97
C ASN A 2 18.42 7.21 14.31
N ALA A 3 18.47 6.44 15.40
CA ALA A 3 17.35 5.59 15.80
C ALA A 3 16.04 6.37 15.96
N PHE A 4 16.15 7.58 16.54
CA PHE A 4 15.03 8.50 16.70
C PHE A 4 14.39 8.91 15.37
N GLU A 5 15.20 9.36 14.40
CA GLU A 5 14.71 9.79 13.08
C GLU A 5 13.99 8.66 12.33
N ARG A 6 14.51 7.42 12.43
CA ARG A 6 13.86 6.25 11.82
C ARG A 6 12.48 5.97 12.42
N ASN A 7 12.37 6.07 13.74
CA ASN A 7 11.12 5.78 14.43
C ASN A 7 10.06 6.86 14.13
N VAL A 8 10.46 8.14 14.17
CA VAL A 8 9.57 9.26 13.81
C VAL A 8 9.08 9.12 12.38
N LYS A 9 9.99 8.86 11.43
CA LYS A 9 9.62 8.63 10.02
C LYS A 9 8.64 7.46 9.89
N ARG A 10 8.91 6.32 10.55
CA ARG A 10 8.05 5.14 10.44
C ARG A 10 6.63 5.40 10.98
N ILE A 11 6.51 6.13 12.09
CA ILE A 11 5.20 6.51 12.64
C ILE A 11 4.47 7.45 11.68
N GLY A 12 5.16 8.46 11.15
CA GLY A 12 4.60 9.38 10.16
C GLY A 12 4.12 8.68 8.89
N ASP A 13 4.95 7.82 8.31
CA ASP A 13 4.61 7.02 7.12
C ASP A 13 3.36 6.17 7.36
N CYS A 14 3.27 5.49 8.52
CA CYS A 14 2.10 4.67 8.87
C CYS A 14 0.83 5.50 9.09
N ALA A 15 0.93 6.63 9.80
CA ALA A 15 -0.22 7.50 10.07
C ALA A 15 -0.79 8.11 8.79
N LEU A 16 0.09 8.60 7.91
CA LEU A 16 -0.30 9.16 6.62
C LEU A 16 -0.91 8.09 5.70
N ALA A 17 -0.29 6.90 5.64
CA ALA A 17 -0.83 5.80 4.85
C ALA A 17 -2.22 5.35 5.35
N PHE A 18 -2.42 5.27 6.67
CA PHE A 18 -3.71 4.92 7.25
C PHE A 18 -4.80 5.94 6.91
N LEU A 19 -4.49 7.24 7.05
CA LEU A 19 -5.43 8.31 6.71
C LEU A 19 -5.75 8.32 5.21
N ALA A 20 -4.74 8.17 4.35
CA ALA A 20 -4.93 8.08 2.91
C ALA A 20 -5.80 6.87 2.52
N LEU A 21 -5.58 5.71 3.12
CA LEU A 21 -6.40 4.52 2.86
C LEU A 21 -7.86 4.74 3.25
N ILE A 22 -8.16 5.41 4.36
CA ILE A 22 -9.54 5.73 4.75
C ILE A 22 -10.16 6.68 3.72
N VAL A 23 -9.49 7.79 3.42
CA VAL A 23 -10.00 8.84 2.52
C VAL A 23 -10.24 8.29 1.11
N PHE A 24 -9.33 7.44 0.60
CA PHE A 24 -9.43 6.88 -0.74
C PHE A 24 -10.13 5.50 -0.80
N SER A 25 -10.53 4.91 0.32
CA SER A 25 -11.26 3.64 0.35
C SER A 25 -12.50 3.57 -0.55
N PRO A 26 -13.39 4.59 -0.63
CA PRO A 26 -14.53 4.52 -1.53
C PRO A 26 -14.12 4.48 -3.01
N LEU A 27 -13.07 5.22 -3.38
CA LEU A 27 -12.53 5.21 -4.74
C LEU A 27 -11.93 3.84 -5.09
N PHE A 28 -11.11 3.27 -4.20
CA PHE A 28 -10.53 1.94 -4.43
C PHE A 28 -11.60 0.84 -4.53
N LEU A 29 -12.69 0.94 -3.75
CA LEU A 29 -13.81 0.01 -3.87
C LEU A 29 -14.50 0.11 -5.23
N LEU A 30 -14.73 1.33 -5.73
CA LEU A 30 -15.31 1.53 -7.06
C LEU A 30 -14.42 0.95 -8.16
N CYS A 31 -13.11 1.23 -8.12
CA CYS A 31 -12.14 0.66 -9.06
C CYS A 31 -12.12 -0.87 -9.00
N TYR A 32 -12.15 -1.45 -7.80
CA TYR A 32 -12.19 -2.90 -7.63
C TYR A 32 -13.41 -3.53 -8.31
N ILE A 33 -14.60 -2.93 -8.11
CA ILE A 33 -15.85 -3.41 -8.72
C ILE A 33 -15.80 -3.26 -10.24
N ALA A 34 -15.29 -2.14 -10.75
CA ALA A 34 -15.18 -1.90 -12.19
C ALA A 34 -14.30 -2.95 -12.88
N VAL A 35 -13.07 -3.16 -12.40
CA VAL A 35 -12.13 -4.16 -12.95
C VAL A 35 -12.73 -5.56 -12.91
N LYS A 36 -13.41 -5.90 -11.81
CA LYS A 36 -14.01 -7.23 -11.64
C LYS A 36 -15.20 -7.47 -12.56
N ARG A 37 -15.89 -6.41 -13.00
CA ARG A 37 -17.01 -6.51 -13.95
C ARG A 37 -16.53 -6.56 -15.41
N GLU A 38 -15.40 -5.93 -15.72
CA GLU A 38 -14.88 -5.84 -17.08
C GLU A 38 -14.09 -7.11 -17.47
N ASP A 39 -13.02 -7.41 -16.74
CA ASP A 39 -12.10 -8.51 -17.08
C ASP A 39 -12.32 -9.78 -16.25
N GLY A 40 -13.11 -9.71 -15.17
CA GLY A 40 -13.31 -10.82 -14.21
C GLY A 40 -12.07 -11.23 -13.41
N GLY A 41 -10.91 -10.66 -13.74
CA GLY A 41 -9.63 -10.94 -13.13
C GLY A 41 -9.45 -10.39 -11.71
N PRO A 42 -8.34 -10.74 -11.04
CA PRO A 42 -8.01 -10.19 -9.73
C PRO A 42 -7.67 -8.70 -9.86
N ALA A 43 -8.48 -7.83 -9.25
CA ALA A 43 -8.28 -6.38 -9.27
C ALA A 43 -7.02 -5.89 -8.50
N ILE A 44 -6.35 -6.78 -7.77
CA ILE A 44 -5.09 -6.49 -7.07
C ILE A 44 -4.01 -7.44 -7.60
N PHE A 45 -3.00 -6.86 -8.25
CA PHE A 45 -1.79 -7.54 -8.66
C PHE A 45 -0.74 -7.47 -7.54
N ARG A 46 0.15 -8.47 -7.47
CA ARG A 46 1.25 -8.50 -6.49
C ARG A 46 2.56 -8.78 -7.20
N GLN A 47 3.56 -7.94 -6.98
CA GLN A 47 4.88 -8.11 -7.58
C GLN A 47 6.00 -8.08 -6.54
N GLU A 48 6.88 -9.08 -6.58
CA GLU A 48 8.00 -9.16 -5.66
C GLU A 48 9.07 -8.08 -5.96
N ARG A 49 9.56 -7.45 -4.90
CA ARG A 49 10.63 -6.45 -4.89
C ARG A 49 11.56 -6.65 -3.71
N ILE A 50 12.83 -6.34 -3.92
CA ILE A 50 13.83 -6.36 -2.85
C ILE A 50 13.62 -5.13 -1.96
N GLY A 51 13.34 -5.37 -0.68
CA GLY A 51 13.05 -4.35 0.32
C GLY A 51 14.19 -4.12 1.30
N ARG A 52 13.83 -3.65 2.50
CA ARG A 52 14.79 -3.27 3.54
C ARG A 52 15.66 -4.47 3.94
N PHE A 53 16.97 -4.25 4.00
CA PHE A 53 17.98 -5.29 4.31
C PHE A 53 17.95 -6.49 3.35
N GLY A 54 17.60 -6.27 2.08
CA GLY A 54 17.56 -7.33 1.07
C GLY A 54 16.36 -8.28 1.22
N ARG A 55 15.43 -8.01 2.15
CA ARG A 55 14.27 -8.87 2.36
C ARG A 55 13.22 -8.62 1.28
N PRO A 56 12.79 -9.64 0.53
CA PRO A 56 11.76 -9.46 -0.49
C PRO A 56 10.40 -9.08 0.14
N PHE A 57 9.61 -8.31 -0.60
CA PHE A 57 8.22 -7.97 -0.28
C PHE A 57 7.40 -7.82 -1.56
N ASN A 58 6.08 -7.96 -1.46
CA ASN A 58 5.19 -7.75 -2.59
C ASN A 58 4.63 -6.33 -2.56
N ILE A 59 4.69 -5.64 -3.70
CA ILE A 59 3.94 -4.40 -3.97
C ILE A 59 2.61 -4.78 -4.59
#